data_AF-A0A3D6ENQ8-F1
#
_entry.id   AF-A0A3D6ENQ8-F1
#
_cell.length_a   1.000
_cell.length_b   1.000
_cell.length_c   1.000
_cell.angle_alpha   90.00
_cell.angle_beta   90.00
_cell.angle_gamma   90.00
#
_symmetry.space_group_name_H-M   'P 1'
#
loop_
_entity.id
_entity.type
_entity.pdbx_description
1 polymer ?
#
loop_
_entity_poly.entity_id
_entity_poly.type
_entity_poly.pdbx_seq_one_letter_code
_entity_poly.pdbx_strand_id
1 'polypeptide(L)'
;MRKLCGASLILLLVTIINCKEDEPIYPIEPYVEFRDLEVKRVENIDSVILQVYARDGDFDLGLNFEDIDSPYHKNWYYDKLESKLIPGAFKAEGLDINSLLKFSDRQTPSFDTLPEFIDPYACINYEVLQDNFSEVIDTVYYQENKFHYNWIFDFQVKQEDGSWLTFDFHKEYPFPNCAFGYYGRFKIQNDIGGGSPFLIQRISDYEMNMKFLMGSPFM
;
A
#
# COMPACT_ATOMS: atom_id res chain seq x y z
N MET A 1 -61.64 28.89 -39.00
CA MET A 1 -60.18 29.00 -39.21
C MET A 1 -59.50 28.97 -37.85
N ARG A 2 -58.56 28.02 -37.65
CA ARG A 2 -57.44 28.05 -36.68
C ARG A 2 -57.83 28.10 -35.18
N LYS A 3 -57.16 27.46 -34.23
CA LYS A 3 -56.12 26.42 -34.12
C LYS A 3 -56.14 26.05 -32.62
N LEU A 4 -55.80 24.81 -32.29
CA LEU A 4 -55.44 24.36 -30.95
C LEU A 4 -54.54 25.37 -30.21
N CYS A 5 -54.76 25.54 -28.91
CA CYS A 5 -53.72 25.48 -27.87
C CYS A 5 -54.31 25.97 -26.55
N GLY A 6 -54.68 25.05 -25.67
CA GLY A 6 -55.15 25.40 -24.33
C GLY A 6 -55.41 24.18 -23.44
N ALA A 7 -54.74 23.07 -23.71
CA ALA A 7 -54.74 21.89 -22.87
C ALA A 7 -53.33 21.30 -22.92
N SER A 8 -52.37 22.03 -22.35
CA SER A 8 -51.00 21.52 -22.19
C SER A 8 -50.34 22.20 -20.99
N LEU A 9 -50.89 21.95 -19.81
CA LEU A 9 -50.20 22.28 -18.55
C LEU A 9 -50.59 21.34 -17.40
N ILE A 10 -51.01 20.10 -17.71
CA ILE A 10 -51.22 19.04 -16.72
C ILE A 10 -50.73 17.73 -17.34
N LEU A 11 -49.43 17.65 -17.60
CA LEU A 11 -48.71 16.37 -17.74
C LEU A 11 -47.24 16.54 -17.33
N LEU A 12 -47.01 17.37 -16.30
CA LEU A 12 -45.77 17.32 -15.50
C LEU A 12 -46.02 16.40 -14.31
N LEU A 13 -46.59 15.22 -14.58
CA LEU A 13 -46.91 14.20 -13.59
C LEU A 13 -45.91 13.06 -13.77
N VAL A 14 -44.92 13.08 -12.91
CA VAL A 14 -44.27 11.88 -12.37
C VAL A 14 -43.61 10.98 -13.42
N THR A 15 -42.55 11.48 -14.04
CA THR A 15 -41.40 10.64 -14.35
C THR A 15 -40.25 11.08 -13.47
N ILE A 16 -40.48 11.04 -12.14
CA ILE A 16 -39.38 10.67 -11.25
C ILE A 16 -39.16 9.21 -11.59
N ILE A 17 -38.36 8.98 -12.62
CA ILE A 17 -37.85 7.66 -12.96
C ILE A 17 -37.21 7.23 -11.65
N ASN A 18 -37.83 6.26 -10.98
CA ASN A 18 -37.17 5.51 -9.93
C ASN A 18 -35.89 4.99 -10.58
N CYS A 19 -34.78 5.68 -10.35
CA CYS A 19 -33.49 5.01 -10.18
C CYS A 19 -33.68 4.16 -8.92
N LYS A 20 -34.43 3.07 -9.05
CA LYS A 20 -34.05 1.86 -8.36
C LYS A 20 -32.71 1.53 -9.02
N GLU A 21 -31.63 2.01 -8.42
CA GLU A 21 -30.40 1.25 -8.54
C GLU A 21 -30.80 -0.16 -8.11
N ASP A 22 -30.69 -1.09 -9.04
CA ASP A 22 -30.84 -2.50 -8.69
C ASP A 22 -29.94 -2.72 -7.48
N GLU A 23 -30.49 -3.35 -6.42
CA GLU A 23 -29.70 -3.66 -5.25
C GLU A 23 -28.40 -4.31 -5.73
N PRO A 24 -27.23 -3.85 -5.25
CA PRO A 24 -25.98 -4.34 -5.77
C PRO A 24 -26.01 -5.87 -5.69
N ILE A 25 -25.64 -6.52 -6.80
CA ILE A 25 -25.75 -7.98 -6.95
C ILE A 25 -24.98 -8.69 -5.81
N TYR A 26 -24.02 -7.99 -5.22
CA TYR A 26 -23.27 -8.38 -4.04
C TYR A 26 -23.37 -7.33 -2.92
N PRO A 27 -23.19 -7.72 -1.64
CA PRO A 27 -23.08 -6.79 -0.54
C PRO A 27 -21.98 -5.75 -0.78
N ILE A 28 -22.16 -4.56 -0.23
CA ILE A 28 -21.15 -3.48 -0.27
C ILE A 28 -19.91 -3.90 0.56
N GLU A 29 -20.09 -4.74 1.58
CA GLU A 29 -18.98 -5.29 2.33
C GLU A 29 -18.26 -6.39 1.54
N PRO A 30 -16.95 -6.26 1.29
CA PRO A 30 -16.19 -7.29 0.59
C PRO A 30 -16.14 -8.57 1.43
N TYR A 31 -16.24 -9.71 0.75
CA TYR A 31 -16.10 -11.03 1.35
C TYR A 31 -14.71 -11.58 1.08
N VAL A 32 -14.04 -12.08 2.11
CA VAL A 32 -12.69 -12.64 2.02
C VAL A 32 -12.67 -13.99 2.74
N GLU A 33 -12.14 -15.02 2.08
CA GLU A 33 -12.11 -16.39 2.59
C GLU A 33 -10.74 -17.03 2.36
N PHE A 34 -10.18 -17.61 3.42
CA PHE A 34 -9.00 -18.47 3.31
C PHE A 34 -9.33 -19.72 2.48
N ARG A 35 -8.52 -20.01 1.47
CA ARG A 35 -8.68 -21.22 0.64
C ARG A 35 -7.65 -22.27 0.93
N ASP A 36 -6.37 -21.88 0.93
CA ASP A 36 -5.28 -22.83 1.01
C ASP A 36 -3.97 -22.17 1.48
N LEU A 37 -3.09 -22.98 2.03
CA LEU A 37 -1.72 -22.60 2.40
C LEU A 37 -0.77 -23.70 1.94
N GLU A 38 0.05 -23.39 0.94
CA GLU A 38 0.99 -24.33 0.36
C GLU A 38 2.42 -23.93 0.71
N VAL A 39 3.22 -24.86 1.24
CA VAL A 39 4.66 -24.66 1.45
C VAL A 39 5.41 -25.36 0.34
N LYS A 40 6.26 -24.63 -0.38
CA LYS A 40 7.06 -25.11 -1.52
C LYS A 40 8.50 -24.68 -1.37
N ARG A 41 9.43 -25.55 -1.78
CA ARG A 41 10.84 -25.18 -1.91
C ARG A 41 11.14 -24.84 -3.37
N VAL A 42 11.58 -23.61 -3.62
CA VAL A 42 11.97 -23.14 -4.97
C VAL A 42 13.41 -22.68 -4.87
N GLU A 43 14.32 -23.27 -5.66
CA GLU A 43 15.74 -22.89 -5.67
C GLU A 43 16.41 -22.88 -4.28
N ASN A 44 16.05 -23.85 -3.43
CA ASN A 44 16.46 -23.98 -2.02
C ASN A 44 15.89 -22.95 -1.04
N ILE A 45 15.02 -22.05 -1.50
CA ILE A 45 14.28 -21.10 -0.67
C ILE A 45 12.94 -21.73 -0.29
N ASP A 46 12.65 -21.76 1.00
CA ASP A 46 11.32 -22.14 1.49
C ASP A 46 10.35 -20.98 1.22
N SER A 47 9.31 -21.28 0.44
CA SER A 47 8.27 -20.35 0.01
C SER A 47 6.92 -20.81 0.53
N VAL A 48 6.09 -19.87 0.95
CA VAL A 48 4.71 -20.11 1.35
C VAL A 48 3.79 -19.41 0.35
N ILE A 49 2.82 -20.13 -0.17
CA ILE A 49 1.78 -19.61 -1.06
C ILE A 49 0.47 -19.61 -0.27
N LEU A 50 -0.01 -18.42 0.09
CA LEU A 50 -1.32 -18.23 0.68
C LEU A 50 -2.33 -17.99 -0.44
N GLN A 51 -3.41 -18.76 -0.44
CA GLN A 51 -4.51 -18.59 -1.38
C GLN A 51 -5.75 -18.07 -0.64
N VAL A 52 -6.29 -16.98 -1.13
CA VAL A 52 -7.47 -16.31 -0.60
C VAL A 52 -8.46 -16.14 -1.73
N TYR A 53 -9.73 -16.43 -1.46
CA TYR A 53 -10.81 -16.05 -2.35
C TYR A 53 -11.40 -14.74 -1.85
N ALA A 54 -11.63 -13.81 -2.77
CA ALA A 54 -12.32 -12.56 -2.47
C ALA A 54 -13.48 -12.34 -3.42
N ARG A 55 -14.50 -11.66 -2.89
CA ARG A 55 -15.64 -11.19 -3.66
C ARG A 55 -15.94 -9.75 -3.30
N ASP A 56 -16.08 -8.92 -4.31
CA ASP A 56 -16.21 -7.48 -4.22
C ASP A 56 -17.22 -6.95 -5.25
N GLY A 57 -17.95 -5.90 -4.89
CA GLY A 57 -19.17 -5.46 -5.57
C GLY A 57 -18.94 -4.73 -6.89
N ASP A 58 -17.77 -4.14 -7.11
CA ASP A 58 -17.40 -3.41 -8.33
C ASP A 58 -15.96 -3.71 -8.79
N PHE A 59 -15.24 -4.57 -8.05
CA PHE A 59 -13.86 -4.99 -8.33
C PHE A 59 -12.85 -3.83 -8.23
N ASP A 60 -13.18 -2.78 -7.48
CA ASP A 60 -12.28 -1.69 -7.16
C ASP A 60 -11.36 -2.10 -5.99
N LEU A 61 -10.28 -2.82 -6.30
CA LEU A 61 -9.33 -3.28 -5.28
C LEU A 61 -8.49 -2.16 -4.64
N GLY A 62 -9.02 -0.94 -4.56
CA GLY A 62 -8.38 0.25 -4.04
C GLY A 62 -7.39 0.86 -5.02
N LEU A 63 -6.28 1.34 -4.47
CA LEU A 63 -5.26 2.11 -5.18
C LEU A 63 -4.47 1.24 -6.15
N ASN A 64 -4.31 1.68 -7.39
CA ASN A 64 -3.34 1.12 -8.32
C ASN A 64 -1.93 1.66 -8.01
N PHE A 65 -0.90 1.25 -8.76
CA PHE A 65 0.48 1.70 -8.54
C PHE A 65 0.76 3.15 -8.97
N GLU A 66 -0.09 3.74 -9.80
CA GLU A 66 -0.02 5.12 -10.27
C GLU A 66 -0.70 6.12 -9.32
N ASP A 67 -1.55 5.64 -8.42
CA ASP A 67 -2.22 6.46 -7.40
C ASP A 67 -1.23 6.90 -6.31
N ILE A 68 -0.27 7.74 -6.66
CA ILE A 68 0.78 8.25 -5.76
C ILE A 68 0.52 9.67 -5.31
N ASP A 69 -0.49 10.35 -5.87
CA ASP A 69 -0.87 11.68 -5.44
C ASP A 69 -1.32 11.69 -3.98
N SER A 70 -1.09 12.80 -3.29
CA SER A 70 -1.52 12.97 -1.90
C SER A 70 -3.04 12.74 -1.77
N PRO A 71 -3.49 11.89 -0.81
CA PRO A 71 -2.76 11.40 0.37
C PRO A 71 -2.16 9.99 0.22
N TYR A 72 -1.95 9.45 -0.98
CA TYR A 72 -1.63 8.04 -1.22
C TYR A 72 -0.16 7.74 -1.53
N HIS A 73 0.72 8.75 -1.65
CA HIS A 73 2.18 8.60 -1.78
C HIS A 73 2.80 7.67 -0.73
N LYS A 74 4.00 7.15 -1.00
CA LYS A 74 4.67 6.15 -0.14
C LYS A 74 5.10 6.70 1.22
N ASN A 75 5.85 7.79 1.22
CA ASN A 75 6.50 8.32 2.42
C ASN A 75 6.32 9.83 2.54
N TRP A 76 6.26 10.31 3.78
CA TRP A 76 6.40 11.73 4.09
C TRP A 76 7.87 12.04 4.39
N TYR A 77 8.41 13.06 3.73
CA TYR A 77 9.74 13.58 4.01
C TYR A 77 9.64 14.96 4.67
N TYR A 78 10.60 15.32 5.51
CA TYR A 78 10.64 16.65 6.11
C TYR A 78 11.54 17.58 5.30
N ASP A 79 10.98 18.67 4.78
CA ASP A 79 11.74 19.76 4.16
C ASP A 79 12.20 20.73 5.26
N LYS A 80 13.51 20.83 5.47
CA LYS A 80 14.11 21.68 6.51
C LYS A 80 14.17 23.16 6.14
N LEU A 81 14.09 23.50 4.85
CA LEU A 81 14.06 24.89 4.39
C LEU A 81 12.67 25.50 4.61
N GLU A 82 11.64 24.71 4.33
CA GLU A 82 10.24 25.14 4.48
C GLU A 82 9.60 24.72 5.82
N SER A 83 10.29 23.89 6.60
CA SER A 83 9.83 23.36 7.89
C SER A 83 8.47 22.66 7.80
N LYS A 84 8.29 21.80 6.79
CA LYS A 84 7.02 21.10 6.54
C LYS A 84 7.25 19.67 6.03
N LEU A 85 6.26 18.81 6.23
CA LEU A 85 6.22 17.51 5.58
C LEU A 85 5.81 17.68 4.11
N ILE A 86 6.52 16.99 3.23
CA ILE A 86 6.21 16.90 1.80
C ILE A 86 5.99 15.43 1.43
N PRO A 87 4.96 15.13 0.63
CA PRO A 87 4.72 13.78 0.15
C PRO A 87 5.79 13.39 -0.87
N GLY A 88 6.17 12.11 -0.90
CA GLY A 88 6.68 11.52 -2.12
C GLY A 88 7.44 10.22 -1.97
N ALA A 89 8.28 9.94 -2.96
CA ALA A 89 9.21 8.83 -2.96
C ALA A 89 10.60 9.33 -3.35
N PHE A 90 11.59 9.06 -2.50
CA PHE A 90 12.95 9.58 -2.59
C PHE A 90 13.59 9.44 -3.99
N LYS A 91 13.33 8.33 -4.70
CA LYS A 91 13.91 8.05 -6.03
C LYS A 91 12.98 8.32 -7.22
N ALA A 92 11.69 8.59 -7.00
CA ALA A 92 10.70 8.65 -8.08
C ALA A 92 10.16 10.07 -8.34
N GLU A 93 10.16 10.95 -7.34
CA GLU A 93 9.40 12.22 -7.40
C GLU A 93 10.27 13.48 -7.48
N GLY A 94 11.58 13.33 -7.70
CA GLY A 94 12.47 14.48 -7.94
C GLY A 94 12.60 15.44 -6.76
N LEU A 95 12.46 14.94 -5.53
CA LEU A 95 12.66 15.72 -4.31
C LEU A 95 14.07 16.33 -4.27
N ASP A 96 14.19 17.59 -3.85
CA ASP A 96 15.51 18.20 -3.63
C ASP A 96 16.15 17.63 -2.37
N ILE A 97 17.05 16.68 -2.57
CA ILE A 97 17.79 15.96 -1.52
C ILE A 97 18.48 16.93 -0.54
N ASN A 98 18.83 18.15 -0.96
CA ASN A 98 19.49 19.12 -0.11
C ASN A 98 18.53 19.81 0.87
N SER A 99 17.25 19.92 0.52
CA SER A 99 16.22 20.46 1.42
C SER A 99 15.72 19.42 2.42
N LEU A 100 15.94 18.13 2.16
CA LEU A 100 15.46 17.07 3.06
C LEU A 100 16.27 17.00 4.35
N LEU A 101 15.58 16.63 5.43
CA LEU A 101 16.16 16.34 6.73
C LEU A 101 16.95 15.04 6.70
N LYS A 102 18.24 15.12 7.04
CA LYS A 102 19.17 13.98 7.08
C LYS A 102 19.52 13.64 8.51
N PHE A 103 19.98 12.41 8.75
CA PHE A 103 20.48 12.02 10.08
C PHE A 103 21.62 12.94 10.54
N SER A 104 22.50 13.37 9.63
CA SER A 104 23.59 14.30 9.90
C SER A 104 23.13 15.67 10.43
N ASP A 105 21.90 16.10 10.12
CA ASP A 105 21.34 17.39 10.57
C ASP A 105 21.01 17.41 12.09
N ARG A 106 21.03 16.25 12.76
CA ARG A 106 20.78 16.11 14.22
C ARG A 106 21.69 16.95 15.12
N GLN A 107 22.82 17.41 14.59
CA GLN A 107 23.74 18.31 15.30
C GLN A 107 23.16 19.73 15.43
N THR A 108 22.09 20.02 14.70
CA THR A 108 21.34 21.27 14.80
C THR A 108 20.34 21.17 15.95
N PRO A 109 20.30 22.12 16.91
CA PRO A 109 19.39 22.06 18.05
C PRO A 109 17.90 21.91 17.70
N SER A 110 17.48 22.37 16.52
CA SER A 110 16.09 22.22 16.06
C SER A 110 15.71 20.78 15.68
N PHE A 111 16.68 19.87 15.53
CA PHE A 111 16.51 18.50 15.05
C PHE A 111 17.23 17.47 15.94
N ASP A 112 17.56 17.82 17.18
CA ASP A 112 18.29 16.96 18.12
C ASP A 112 17.48 15.76 18.63
N THR A 113 16.17 15.75 18.37
CA THR A 113 15.24 14.67 18.72
C THR A 113 15.08 13.60 17.64
N LEU A 114 15.85 13.65 16.55
CA LEU A 114 15.80 12.62 15.52
C LEU A 114 16.17 11.25 16.12
N PRO A 115 15.50 10.15 15.71
CA PRO A 115 15.87 8.82 16.15
C PRO A 115 17.35 8.50 15.85
N GLU A 116 17.96 7.65 16.66
CA GLU A 116 19.30 7.14 16.33
C GLU A 116 19.24 6.26 15.09
N PHE A 117 20.26 6.30 14.24
CA PHE A 117 20.41 5.36 13.11
C PHE A 117 20.91 4.01 13.63
N ILE A 118 20.07 3.35 14.43
CA ILE A 118 20.27 2.02 15.00
C ILE A 118 18.94 1.26 14.95
N ASP A 119 18.97 -0.05 15.11
CA ASP A 119 17.74 -0.85 15.12
C ASP A 119 16.80 -0.45 16.27
N PRO A 120 15.48 -0.41 16.05
CA PRO A 120 14.77 -0.71 14.79
C PRO A 120 14.68 0.48 13.81
N TYR A 121 15.06 1.68 14.26
CA TYR A 121 14.85 2.95 13.56
C TYR A 121 15.60 3.06 12.22
N ALA A 122 16.74 2.39 12.10
CA ALA A 122 17.56 2.37 10.89
C ALA A 122 16.78 1.95 9.63
N CYS A 123 15.75 1.10 9.76
CA CYS A 123 14.95 0.65 8.63
C CYS A 123 13.59 1.36 8.51
N ILE A 124 13.01 1.87 9.61
CA ILE A 124 11.64 2.42 9.64
C ILE A 124 11.57 3.95 9.56
N ASN A 125 12.68 4.65 9.83
CA ASN A 125 12.71 6.11 9.82
C ASN A 125 13.75 6.69 8.86
N TYR A 126 14.57 5.84 8.26
CA TYR A 126 15.70 6.28 7.46
C TYR A 126 15.77 5.55 6.12
N GLU A 127 15.91 6.33 5.05
CA GLU A 127 16.20 5.82 3.72
C GLU A 127 17.67 6.12 3.38
N VAL A 128 18.40 5.11 2.95
CA VAL A 128 19.85 5.22 2.69
C VAL A 128 20.09 5.93 1.37
N LEU A 129 20.88 7.01 1.42
CA LEU A 129 21.41 7.67 0.23
C LEU A 129 22.64 6.93 -0.25
N GLN A 130 22.61 6.54 -1.50
CA GLN A 130 23.75 5.92 -2.15
C GLN A 130 24.18 6.75 -3.36
N ASP A 131 25.48 6.72 -3.65
CA ASP A 131 26.03 7.29 -4.87
C ASP A 131 25.85 6.35 -6.06
N ASN A 132 26.36 6.76 -7.23
CA ASN A 132 26.30 5.96 -8.45
C ASN A 132 27.12 4.65 -8.37
N PHE A 133 27.94 4.48 -7.34
CA PHE A 133 28.75 3.29 -7.06
C PHE A 133 28.16 2.43 -5.94
N SER A 134 26.95 2.75 -5.47
CA SER A 134 26.27 2.09 -4.34
C SER A 134 26.96 2.30 -2.99
N GLU A 135 27.85 3.28 -2.87
CA GLU A 135 28.43 3.68 -1.59
C GLU A 135 27.44 4.57 -0.83
N VAL A 136 27.30 4.33 0.47
CA VAL A 136 26.40 5.10 1.33
C VAL A 136 26.95 6.51 1.55
N ILE A 137 26.20 7.52 1.12
CA ILE A 137 26.54 8.94 1.29
C ILE A 137 25.99 9.48 2.61
N ASP A 138 24.71 9.24 2.88
CA ASP A 138 23.98 9.74 4.06
C ASP A 138 22.68 8.94 4.23
N THR A 139 21.82 9.34 5.17
CA THR A 139 20.49 8.76 5.39
C THR A 139 19.47 9.88 5.55
N VAL A 140 18.34 9.76 4.87
CA VAL A 140 17.25 10.74 4.88
C VAL A 140 16.16 10.27 5.81
N TYR A 141 15.70 11.17 6.69
CA TYR A 141 14.58 10.89 7.58
C TYR A 141 13.26 10.90 6.81
N TYR A 142 12.42 9.90 7.07
CA TYR A 142 11.08 9.81 6.53
C TYR A 142 10.08 9.28 7.57
N GLN A 143 8.79 9.46 7.27
CA GLN A 143 7.68 8.85 7.99
C GLN A 143 6.83 8.04 7.01
N GLU A 144 6.51 6.80 7.37
CA GLU A 144 5.64 5.95 6.56
C GLU A 144 4.23 6.53 6.43
N ASN A 145 3.63 6.39 5.25
CA ASN A 145 2.26 6.79 5.03
C ASN A 145 1.31 5.58 5.07
N LYS A 146 0.47 5.48 6.10
CA LYS A 146 -0.50 4.38 6.26
C LYS A 146 -1.56 4.35 5.16
N PHE A 147 -1.83 5.48 4.50
CA PHE A 147 -2.80 5.56 3.41
C PHE A 147 -2.25 5.03 2.07
N HIS A 148 -0.98 4.63 2.02
CA HIS A 148 -0.35 4.12 0.81
C HIS A 148 -0.82 2.71 0.39
N TYR A 149 -1.27 1.90 1.35
CA TYR A 149 -1.49 0.46 1.19
C TYR A 149 -2.96 0.10 1.01
N ASN A 150 -3.25 -0.90 0.17
CA ASN A 150 -4.59 -1.51 0.08
C ASN A 150 -4.75 -2.68 1.06
N TRP A 151 -3.63 -3.28 1.48
CA TRP A 151 -3.62 -4.45 2.34
C TRP A 151 -2.45 -4.45 3.32
N ILE A 152 -2.69 -5.08 4.47
CA ILE A 152 -1.76 -5.21 5.59
C ILE A 152 -1.82 -6.68 6.05
N PHE A 153 -0.71 -7.43 6.00
CA PHE A 153 -0.62 -8.76 6.61
C PHE A 153 0.27 -8.73 7.85
N ASP A 154 -0.35 -9.03 8.99
CA ASP A 154 0.36 -9.24 10.24
C ASP A 154 0.54 -10.74 10.49
N PHE A 155 1.78 -11.10 10.83
CA PHE A 155 2.15 -12.47 11.14
C PHE A 155 2.15 -12.61 12.65
N GLN A 156 1.52 -13.67 13.17
CA GLN A 156 1.51 -13.95 14.60
C GLN A 156 2.19 -15.28 14.88
N VAL A 157 3.11 -15.28 15.84
CA VAL A 157 3.80 -16.47 16.32
C VAL A 157 3.21 -16.88 17.65
N LYS A 158 2.72 -18.12 17.71
CA LYS A 158 2.24 -18.72 18.94
C LYS A 158 3.42 -19.04 19.86
N GLN A 159 3.38 -18.51 21.07
CA GLN A 159 4.39 -18.73 22.11
C GLN A 159 4.13 -20.03 22.87
N GLU A 160 5.13 -20.50 23.62
CA GLU A 160 5.02 -21.72 24.44
C GLU A 160 3.90 -21.65 25.50
N ASP A 161 3.65 -20.45 26.03
CA ASP A 161 2.57 -20.18 27.00
C ASP A 161 1.18 -20.11 26.35
N GLY A 162 1.09 -20.28 25.03
CA GLY A 162 -0.13 -20.24 24.25
C GLY A 162 -0.57 -18.82 23.82
N SER A 163 0.16 -17.78 24.21
CA SER A 163 -0.07 -16.41 23.74
C SER A 163 0.36 -16.24 22.28
N TRP A 164 -0.06 -15.14 21.65
CA TRP A 164 0.33 -14.78 20.29
C TRP A 164 1.11 -13.48 20.33
N LEU A 165 2.26 -13.46 19.65
CA LEU A 165 3.08 -12.27 19.47
C LEU A 165 3.17 -11.94 17.98
N THR A 166 3.00 -10.66 17.62
CA THR A 166 3.25 -10.21 16.25
C THR A 166 4.72 -10.42 15.90
N PHE A 167 4.98 -11.06 14.76
CA PHE A 167 6.30 -11.19 14.18
C PHE A 167 6.71 -9.85 13.56
N ASP A 168 7.78 -9.26 14.10
CA ASP A 168 8.30 -7.98 13.65
C ASP A 168 9.47 -8.22 12.68
N PHE A 169 9.20 -8.02 11.38
CA PHE A 169 10.21 -8.20 10.33
C PHE A 169 11.40 -7.25 10.49
N HIS A 170 11.21 -6.05 11.03
CA HIS A 170 12.30 -5.11 11.24
C HIS A 170 13.25 -5.58 12.34
N LYS A 171 12.70 -6.27 13.35
CA LYS A 171 13.50 -6.85 14.43
C LYS A 171 14.28 -8.08 13.97
N GLU A 172 13.66 -8.95 13.17
CA GLU A 172 14.27 -10.21 12.72
C GLU A 172 15.24 -10.00 11.54
N TYR A 173 15.02 -8.97 10.73
CA TYR A 173 15.86 -8.59 9.60
C TYR A 173 16.30 -7.13 9.71
N PRO A 174 17.19 -6.82 10.67
CA PRO A 174 17.68 -5.47 10.88
C PRO A 174 18.55 -4.97 9.72
N PHE A 175 18.99 -3.71 9.82
CA PHE A 175 19.95 -3.13 8.89
C PHE A 175 21.20 -4.03 8.75
N PRO A 176 21.74 -4.26 7.54
CA PRO A 176 21.44 -3.59 6.26
C PRO A 176 20.35 -4.26 5.43
N ASN A 177 19.75 -5.36 5.88
CA ASN A 177 18.80 -6.13 5.07
C ASN A 177 17.42 -5.46 5.01
N CYS A 178 17.00 -4.82 6.11
CA CYS A 178 15.75 -4.06 6.24
C CYS A 178 14.56 -4.74 5.56
N ALA A 179 14.21 -5.95 6.00
CA ALA A 179 13.00 -6.57 5.48
C ALA A 179 11.79 -5.77 5.98
N PHE A 180 10.90 -5.45 5.06
CA PHE A 180 9.61 -4.84 5.38
C PHE A 180 8.58 -5.94 5.61
N GLY A 181 7.57 -5.64 6.41
CA GLY A 181 6.37 -6.46 6.44
C GLY A 181 5.77 -6.60 5.05
N TYR A 182 4.89 -7.56 4.89
CA TYR A 182 4.14 -7.70 3.66
C TYR A 182 2.95 -6.75 3.73
N TYR A 183 3.21 -5.47 3.42
CA TYR A 183 2.20 -4.43 3.22
C TYR A 183 2.30 -3.97 1.77
N GLY A 184 1.19 -3.66 1.11
CA GLY A 184 1.28 -3.32 -0.30
C GLY A 184 -0.01 -2.86 -0.96
N ARG A 185 0.09 -2.73 -2.27
CA ARG A 185 -1.03 -2.47 -3.19
C ARG A 185 -1.39 -3.72 -3.94
N PHE A 186 -2.64 -3.82 -4.37
CA PHE A 186 -3.03 -4.87 -5.31
C PHE A 186 -2.44 -4.57 -6.69
N LYS A 187 -1.99 -5.61 -7.38
CA LYS A 187 -1.58 -5.51 -8.78
C LYS A 187 -2.61 -6.22 -9.63
N ILE A 188 -3.30 -5.48 -10.48
CA ILE A 188 -4.23 -6.10 -11.41
C ILE A 188 -3.39 -6.72 -12.53
N GLN A 189 -3.74 -7.94 -12.94
CA GLN A 189 -2.98 -8.74 -13.91
C GLN A 189 -2.99 -8.05 -15.28
N ASN A 190 -2.06 -7.10 -15.50
CA ASN A 190 -1.61 -6.42 -16.72
C ASN A 190 -0.75 -5.17 -16.41
N ASP A 191 -0.60 -4.80 -15.14
CA ASP A 191 0.28 -3.70 -14.73
C ASP A 191 1.76 -4.02 -15.06
N ILE A 192 2.33 -3.24 -15.99
CA ILE A 192 3.72 -3.38 -16.42
C ILE A 192 4.61 -2.66 -15.39
N GLY A 193 5.00 -3.38 -14.33
CA GLY A 193 5.87 -2.86 -13.27
C GLY A 193 5.39 -3.26 -11.88
N GLY A 194 6.29 -3.19 -10.89
CA GLY A 194 5.97 -3.46 -9.48
C GLY A 194 6.01 -4.95 -9.09
N GLY A 195 6.96 -5.30 -8.22
CA GLY A 195 7.09 -6.61 -7.58
C GLY A 195 6.03 -6.84 -6.50
N SER A 196 4.75 -6.77 -6.87
CA SER A 196 3.68 -7.17 -5.94
C SER A 196 3.78 -8.68 -5.69
N PRO A 197 3.79 -9.14 -4.43
CA PRO A 197 3.78 -10.56 -4.10
C PRO A 197 2.42 -11.23 -4.40
N PHE A 198 1.45 -10.47 -4.92
CA PHE A 198 0.11 -10.93 -5.27
C PHE A 198 -0.02 -11.26 -6.76
N LEU A 199 -0.65 -12.40 -7.03
CA LEU A 199 -1.21 -12.75 -8.31
C LEU A 199 -2.73 -12.82 -8.15
N ILE A 200 -3.46 -11.95 -8.83
CA ILE A 200 -4.92 -11.91 -8.82
C ILE A 200 -5.43 -12.62 -10.07
N GLN A 201 -6.20 -13.69 -9.88
CA GLN A 201 -6.91 -14.39 -10.93
C GLN A 201 -8.39 -14.06 -10.82
N ARG A 202 -8.90 -13.26 -11.75
CA ARG A 202 -10.32 -12.94 -11.86
C ARG A 202 -11.11 -14.18 -12.28
N ILE A 203 -12.18 -14.51 -11.55
CA ILE A 203 -13.09 -15.63 -11.83
C ILE A 203 -14.34 -15.10 -12.57
N SER A 204 -14.87 -13.99 -12.09
CA SER A 204 -16.03 -13.30 -12.65
C SER A 204 -15.87 -11.80 -12.47
N ASP A 205 -16.90 -11.02 -12.79
CA ASP A 205 -16.83 -9.58 -12.59
C ASP A 205 -16.65 -9.17 -11.12
N TYR A 206 -17.00 -10.05 -10.18
CA TYR A 206 -17.08 -9.77 -8.76
C TYR A 206 -16.26 -10.73 -7.91
N GLU A 207 -15.68 -11.78 -8.50
CA GLU A 207 -15.00 -12.85 -7.76
C GLU A 207 -13.56 -13.03 -8.24
N MET A 208 -12.66 -13.33 -7.31
CA MET A 208 -11.25 -13.57 -7.60
C MET A 208 -10.60 -14.57 -6.65
N ASN A 209 -9.58 -15.25 -7.16
CA ASN A 209 -8.59 -15.94 -6.35
C ASN A 209 -7.33 -15.08 -6.30
N MET A 210 -6.90 -14.74 -5.09
CA MET A 210 -5.65 -14.05 -4.82
C MET A 210 -4.64 -15.09 -4.32
N LYS A 211 -3.48 -15.14 -4.97
CA LYS A 211 -2.33 -15.92 -4.52
C LYS A 211 -1.25 -14.99 -4.06
N PHE A 212 -0.84 -15.16 -2.82
CA PHE A 212 0.21 -14.39 -2.20
C PHE A 212 1.43 -15.28 -2.03
N LEU A 213 2.52 -14.91 -2.68
CA LEU A 213 3.78 -15.63 -2.61
C LEU A 213 4.70 -14.98 -1.57
N MET A 214 4.91 -15.69 -0.47
CA MET A 214 5.92 -15.42 0.53
C MET A 214 7.11 -16.36 0.29
N GLY A 215 7.90 -16.09 -0.75
CA GLY A 215 9.28 -16.59 -0.80
C GLY A 215 10.19 -15.46 -0.33
N SER A 216 11.39 -15.76 0.16
CA SER A 216 12.42 -14.72 0.31
C SER A 216 12.73 -14.13 -1.07
N PRO A 217 12.34 -12.88 -1.39
CA PRO A 217 12.78 -12.20 -2.59
C PRO A 217 13.91 -11.20 -2.26
N PHE A 218 14.33 -11.11 -0.99
CA PHE A 218 15.25 -10.10 -0.50
C PHE A 218 16.70 -10.59 -0.61
N MET A 219 17.21 -10.54 -1.84
CA MET A 219 18.52 -9.97 -2.15
C MET A 219 18.32 -8.90 -3.22
#